data_AF-A0A972TZI1-F1
#
_entry.id   AF-A0A972TZI1-F1
#
_cell.length_a   1.000
_cell.length_b   1.000
_cell.length_c   1.000
_cell.angle_alpha   90.00
_cell.angle_beta   90.00
_cell.angle_gamma   90.00
#
_symmetry.space_group_name_H-M   'P 1'
#
loop_
_entity.id
_entity.type
_entity.pdbx_description
1 polymer ?
#
loop_
_entity_poly.entity_id
_entity_poly.type
_entity_poly.pdbx_seq_one_letter_code
_entity_poly.pdbx_strand_id
1 'polypeptide(L)'
;MLQDGEKGVILQRDKETYAVAPHIPCGVVSPGTLRKLADVAEKYNAPALKLTSAARIAIVGLKEEDIENVWADLGMDKGAATGLCVRNVKACPGTTFCRRGIQ
;
A
#
# COMPACT_ATOMS: atom_id res chain seq x y z
N MET A 1 -1.62 -20.28 5.18
CA MET A 1 -0.51 -19.56 4.57
C MET A 1 -0.92 -19.07 3.20
N LEU A 2 -1.21 -17.77 3.12
CA LEU A 2 -1.52 -17.07 1.88
C LEU A 2 -0.30 -17.01 0.96
N GLN A 3 -0.53 -17.13 -0.34
CA GLN A 3 0.47 -16.90 -1.38
C GLN A 3 0.47 -15.43 -1.84
N ASP A 4 1.53 -15.05 -2.55
CA ASP A 4 1.67 -13.73 -3.15
C ASP A 4 0.47 -13.37 -4.04
N GLY A 5 -0.19 -12.25 -3.73
CA GLY A 5 -1.38 -11.77 -4.44
C GLY A 5 -2.70 -12.29 -3.90
N GLU A 6 -2.72 -13.39 -3.15
CA GLU A 6 -3.94 -13.83 -2.48
C GLU A 6 -4.40 -12.78 -1.49
N LYS A 7 -5.66 -12.36 -1.59
CA LYS A 7 -6.22 -11.26 -0.79
C LYS A 7 -5.40 -9.95 -0.85
N GLY A 8 -4.54 -9.75 -1.86
CA GLY A 8 -3.71 -8.54 -2.03
C GLY A 8 -2.48 -8.47 -1.13
N VAL A 9 -1.99 -9.60 -0.64
CA VAL A 9 -0.81 -9.66 0.25
C VAL A 9 0.48 -9.92 -0.50
N ILE A 10 1.60 -9.58 0.14
CA ILE A 10 2.97 -9.86 -0.30
C ILE A 10 3.66 -10.61 0.83
N LEU A 11 4.00 -11.87 0.62
CA LEU A 11 4.68 -12.69 1.62
C LEU A 11 6.09 -12.13 1.88
N GLN A 12 6.44 -11.98 3.16
CA GLN A 12 7.75 -11.46 3.55
C GLN A 12 8.80 -12.57 3.65
N ARG A 13 10.07 -12.16 3.79
CA ARG A 13 11.24 -13.06 3.79
C ARG A 13 11.18 -14.13 4.89
N ASP A 14 10.55 -13.81 6.01
CA ASP A 14 10.37 -14.73 7.14
C ASP A 14 9.40 -15.88 6.85
N LYS A 15 8.62 -15.79 5.76
CA LYS A 15 7.57 -16.75 5.39
C LYS A 15 6.49 -16.90 6.47
N GLU A 16 6.27 -15.87 7.28
CA GLU A 16 5.25 -15.87 8.33
C GLU A 16 4.45 -14.58 8.29
N THR A 17 5.09 -13.46 7.94
CA THR A 17 4.45 -12.16 7.89
C THR A 17 4.19 -11.70 6.46
N TYR A 18 3.28 -10.73 6.36
CA TYR A 18 2.78 -10.20 5.11
C TYR A 18 2.94 -8.69 5.05
N ALA A 19 3.04 -8.17 3.84
CA ALA A 19 2.84 -6.75 3.58
C ALA A 19 1.58 -6.55 2.74
N VAL A 20 0.91 -5.42 2.97
CA VAL A 20 -0.21 -4.96 2.16
C VAL A 20 0.11 -3.57 1.61
N ALA A 21 -0.28 -3.32 0.37
CA ALA A 21 -0.09 -2.03 -0.28
C ALA A 21 -1.43 -1.56 -0.86
N PRO A 22 -2.09 -0.58 -0.24
CA PRO A 22 -3.31 0.01 -0.79
C PRO A 22 -3.05 0.67 -2.15
N HIS A 23 -4.08 0.70 -2.99
CA HIS A 23 -4.03 1.44 -4.24
C HIS A 23 -4.02 2.93 -3.96
N ILE A 24 -2.97 3.61 -4.42
CA ILE A 24 -2.82 5.06 -4.32
C ILE A 24 -2.60 5.59 -5.74
N PRO A 25 -3.64 6.19 -6.36
CA PRO A 25 -3.52 6.76 -7.70
C PRO A 25 -2.41 7.79 -7.77
N CYS A 26 -1.44 7.58 -8.67
CA CYS A 26 -0.33 8.49 -8.92
C CYS A 26 0.51 8.87 -7.68
N GLY A 27 0.39 8.14 -6.56
CA GLY A 27 1.04 8.52 -5.30
C GLY A 27 0.53 9.82 -4.68
N VAL A 28 -0.65 10.31 -5.09
CA VAL A 28 -1.25 11.53 -4.55
C VAL A 28 -2.18 11.15 -3.40
N VAL A 29 -1.94 11.73 -2.22
CA VAL A 29 -2.68 11.42 -0.99
C VAL A 29 -3.09 12.70 -0.25
N SER A 30 -4.20 12.60 0.48
CA SER A 30 -4.58 13.63 1.46
C SER A 30 -3.91 13.37 2.81
N PRO A 31 -3.80 14.38 3.70
CA PRO A 31 -3.36 14.15 5.08
C PRO A 31 -4.22 13.11 5.83
N GLY A 32 -5.53 13.03 5.54
CA GLY A 32 -6.41 12.04 6.14
C GLY A 32 -6.07 10.61 5.70
N THR A 33 -5.69 10.42 4.44
CA THR A 33 -5.19 9.13 3.94
C THR A 33 -3.92 8.71 4.68
N LEU A 34 -2.98 9.64 4.91
CA LEU A 34 -1.75 9.36 5.65
C LEU A 34 -2.02 9.00 7.11
N ARG A 35 -2.92 9.74 7.79
CA ARG A 35 -3.34 9.39 9.16
C ARG A 35 -3.93 7.99 9.21
N LYS A 36 -4.87 7.66 8.30
CA LYS A 36 -5.47 6.34 8.25
C LYS A 36 -4.42 5.22 8.11
N LEU A 37 -3.42 5.39 7.24
CA LEU A 37 -2.34 4.42 7.08
C LEU A 37 -1.51 4.26 8.36
N ALA A 38 -1.24 5.36 9.07
CA ALA A 38 -0.53 5.34 10.34
C ALA A 38 -1.36 4.67 11.44
N ASP A 39 -2.63 5.05 11.59
CA ASP A 39 -3.55 4.49 12.60
C ASP A 39 -3.70 2.96 12.44
N VAL A 40 -3.83 2.48 11.19
CA VAL A 40 -3.87 1.04 10.89
C VAL A 40 -2.53 0.38 11.22
N ALA A 41 -1.40 0.96 10.81
CA ALA A 41 -0.09 0.40 11.12
C ALA A 41 0.14 0.27 12.63
N GLU A 42 -0.25 1.28 13.42
CA GLU A 42 -0.17 1.24 14.89
C GLU A 42 -1.11 0.20 15.48
N LYS A 43 -2.38 0.16 15.04
CA LYS A 43 -3.40 -0.80 15.52
C LYS A 43 -2.93 -2.25 15.41
N TYR A 44 -2.24 -2.60 14.33
CA TYR A 44 -1.75 -3.95 14.07
C TYR A 44 -0.26 -4.15 14.42
N ASN A 45 0.35 -3.19 15.14
CA ASN A 45 1.76 -3.24 15.54
C ASN A 45 2.72 -3.52 14.37
N ALA A 46 2.44 -2.93 13.21
CA ALA A 46 3.25 -3.13 12.02
C ALA A 46 4.67 -2.56 12.24
N PRO A 47 5.74 -3.36 12.05
CA PRO A 47 7.11 -2.90 12.29
C PRO A 47 7.56 -1.77 11.36
N ALA A 48 6.95 -1.62 10.18
CA ALA A 48 7.35 -0.56 9.23
C ALA A 48 6.23 -0.15 8.26
N LEU A 49 6.28 1.13 7.89
CA LEU A 49 5.64 1.69 6.71
C LEU A 49 6.70 1.94 5.63
N LYS A 50 6.54 1.32 4.46
CA LYS A 50 7.49 1.42 3.35
C LYS A 50 6.93 2.27 2.22
N LEU A 51 7.58 3.39 1.94
CA LEU A 51 7.45 4.07 0.65
C LEU A 51 8.04 3.16 -0.44
N THR A 52 7.17 2.77 -1.39
CA THR A 52 7.51 1.83 -2.46
C THR A 52 7.96 2.55 -3.71
N SER A 53 8.68 1.86 -4.58
CA SER A 53 9.01 2.39 -5.90
C SER A 53 7.75 2.69 -6.72
N ALA A 54 6.62 2.03 -6.47
CA ALA A 54 5.34 2.27 -7.14
C ALA A 54 4.59 3.54 -6.69
N ALA A 55 5.23 4.42 -5.90
CA ALA A 55 4.61 5.60 -5.29
C ALA A 55 3.40 5.26 -4.38
N ARG A 56 3.51 4.14 -3.65
CA ARG A 56 2.53 3.70 -2.63
C ARG A 56 3.22 3.59 -1.27
N ILE A 57 2.43 3.55 -0.20
CA ILE A 57 2.90 3.20 1.15
C ILE A 57 2.41 1.78 1.45
N ALA A 58 3.34 0.86 1.72
CA ALA A 58 3.02 -0.50 2.16
C ALA A 58 3.13 -0.61 3.69
N ILE A 59 2.21 -1.34 4.29
CA ILE A 59 2.26 -1.74 5.71
C ILE A 59 2.89 -3.12 5.76
N VAL A 60 3.98 -3.28 6.50
CA VAL A 60 4.85 -4.47 6.47
C VAL A 60 4.83 -5.16 7.82
N GLY A 61 4.84 -6.50 7.82
CA GLY A 61 5.00 -7.32 9.03
C GLY A 61 3.67 -7.69 9.69
N LEU A 62 2.60 -7.79 8.91
CA LEU A 62 1.27 -8.16 9.37
C LEU A 62 1.12 -9.68 9.48
N LYS A 63 0.32 -10.15 10.44
CA LYS A 63 -0.02 -11.57 10.59
C LYS A 63 -1.12 -11.97 9.60
N GLU A 64 -1.14 -13.24 9.21
CA GLU A 64 -2.14 -13.79 8.27
C GLU A 64 -3.59 -13.58 8.76
N GLU A 65 -3.83 -13.80 10.05
CA GLU A 65 -5.14 -13.72 10.71
C GLU A 65 -5.74 -12.31 10.70
N ASP A 66 -4.90 -11.27 10.63
CA ASP A 66 -5.32 -9.88 10.69
C ASP A 66 -5.63 -9.28 9.31
N ILE A 67 -5.28 -9.96 8.21
CA ILE A 67 -5.29 -9.37 6.86
C ILE A 67 -6.66 -8.84 6.45
N GLU A 68 -7.74 -9.56 6.75
CA GLU A 68 -9.09 -9.11 6.40
C GLU A 68 -9.51 -7.88 7.21
N ASN A 69 -9.17 -7.85 8.50
CA ASN A 69 -9.46 -6.72 9.39
C ASN A 69 -8.65 -5.47 8.99
N VAL A 70 -7.38 -5.65 8.61
CA VAL A 70 -6.53 -4.57 8.07
C VAL A 70 -7.16 -3.95 6.84
N TRP A 71 -7.63 -4.77 5.88
CA TRP A 71 -8.30 -4.25 4.69
C TRP A 71 -9.63 -3.55 4.99
N ALA A 72 -10.40 -4.08 5.94
CA ALA A 72 -11.64 -3.45 6.38
C ALA A 72 -11.40 -2.08 7.02
N ASP A 73 -10.40 -1.96 7.90
CA ASP A 73 -10.04 -0.69 8.54
C ASP A 73 -9.48 0.33 7.55
N LEU A 74 -8.68 -0.12 6.58
CA LEU A 74 -8.21 0.75 5.50
C LEU A 74 -9.40 1.25 4.66
N GLY A 75 -10.35 0.38 4.32
CA GLY A 75 -11.46 0.72 3.43
C GLY A 75 -10.96 1.30 2.10
N MET A 76 -9.83 0.78 1.60
CA MET A 76 -9.17 1.20 0.36
C MET A 76 -9.07 0.00 -0.57
N ASP A 77 -9.04 0.27 -1.87
CA ASP A 77 -8.79 -0.78 -2.86
C ASP A 77 -7.40 -1.36 -2.71
N LYS A 78 -7.28 -2.67 -2.97
CA LYS A 78 -6.03 -3.40 -2.90
C LYS A 78 -5.15 -3.02 -4.09
N GLY A 79 -3.89 -2.66 -3.83
CA GLY A 79 -2.93 -2.42 -4.90
C GLY A 79 -2.54 -3.74 -5.58
N ALA A 80 -2.40 -3.71 -6.90
CA ALA A 80 -1.88 -4.85 -7.66
C ALA A 80 -0.36 -4.93 -7.52
N ALA A 81 0.12 -5.61 -6.47
CA ALA A 81 1.54 -5.75 -6.17
C ALA A 81 2.20 -6.95 -6.88
N THR A 82 1.42 -7.99 -7.18
CA THR A 82 1.89 -9.27 -7.72
C THR A 82 1.05 -9.68 -8.95
N GLY A 83 1.51 -10.69 -9.70
CA GLY A 83 0.81 -11.19 -10.90
C GLY A 83 1.12 -10.44 -12.21
N LEU A 84 0.53 -10.92 -13.31
CA LEU A 84 0.67 -10.39 -14.67
C LEU A 84 -0.33 -9.25 -14.93
N CYS A 85 -0.03 -8.07 -14.39
CA CYS A 85 -0.88 -6.88 -14.51
C CYS A 85 -0.05 -5.59 -14.56
N VAL A 86 -0.71 -4.45 -14.76
CA VAL A 86 -0.07 -3.13 -14.59
C VAL A 86 0.24 -2.92 -13.11
N ARG A 87 1.49 -3.21 -12.73
CA ARG A 87 1.91 -3.14 -11.33
C ARG A 87 2.08 -1.71 -10.84
N ASN A 88 2.67 -0.84 -11.68
CA ASN A 88 3.12 0.48 -11.26
C ASN A 88 2.81 1.52 -12.33
N VAL A 89 2.11 2.59 -11.95
CA VAL A 89 2.02 3.83 -12.73
C VAL A 89 2.61 4.93 -11.86
N LYS A 90 3.67 5.58 -12.35
CA LYS A 90 4.25 6.74 -11.68
C LYS A 90 3.89 7.99 -12.46
N ALA A 91 3.48 9.03 -11.73
CA ALA A 91 3.25 10.35 -12.29
C ALA A 91 4.03 11.38 -11.46
N CYS A 92 4.47 12.44 -12.12
CA CYS A 92 4.94 13.64 -11.43
C CYS A 92 3.71 14.48 -11.00
N PRO A 93 3.91 15.60 -10.27
CA PRO A 93 2.79 16.44 -9.85
C PRO A 93 2.00 17.12 -10.99
N GLY A 94 2.46 17.02 -12.24
CA GLY A 94 1.77 17.52 -13.42
C GLY A 94 1.55 19.04 -13.42
N THR A 95 0.66 19.51 -14.29
CA THR A 95 0.22 20.92 -14.35
C THR A 95 -0.65 21.32 -13.15
N THR A 96 -1.16 20.33 -12.38
CA THR A 96 -1.95 20.57 -11.17
C THR A 96 -1.14 21.25 -10.07
N PHE A 97 0.14 20.87 -9.89
CA PHE A 97 0.97 21.38 -8.80
C PHE A 97 2.36 21.86 -9.22
N CYS A 98 2.92 21.38 -10.34
CA CYS A 98 4.28 21.76 -10.75
C CYS A 98 4.26 23.02 -11.62
N ARG A 99 4.99 24.07 -11.21
CA ARG A 99 5.22 25.29 -12.03
C ARG A 99 5.79 25.00 -13.42
N ARG A 100 6.49 23.88 -13.60
CA ARG A 100 7.13 23.45 -14.86
C ARG A 100 6.31 22.41 -15.63
N GLY A 101 5.12 22.06 -15.15
CA GLY A 101 4.22 21.16 -15.87
C GLY A 101 3.86 21.78 -17.22
N ILE A 102 3.95 20.98 -18.28
CA ILE A 102 3.54 21.35 -19.64
C ILE A 102 2.47 20.36 -20.11
N GLN A 103 1.57 20.83 -20.97
CA GLN A 103 0.50 20.03 -21.57
C GLN A 103 0.84 19.70 -23.02
#